data_AF-A0AAW0BG76-F1
#
_entry.id   AF-A0AAW0BG76-F1
#
_cell.length_a   1.000
_cell.length_b   1.000
_cell.length_c   1.000
_cell.angle_alpha   90.00
_cell.angle_beta   90.00
_cell.angle_gamma   90.00
#
_symmetry.space_group_name_H-M   'P 1'
#
loop_
_entity.id
_entity.type
_entity.pdbx_description
1 polymer ?
#
loop_
_entity_poly.entity_id
_entity_poly.type
_entity_poly.pdbx_seq_one_letter_code
_entity_poly.pdbx_strand_id
1 'polypeptide(L)'
;MSISTTVPLFQFPASTQAFNQTAAKPASLPVPNPTRSFWIDSTPDANPLAAEGSEGPFTEDADICIVGSGITGVSAAYHIARCVERGEIPRTDNDKALRVVILEARDFWHLTPLVFIDFTSYQEKYGQEQAVRCLNLETHTASEIVKLIRQEGWSEAVDLVENGHTTLFFTPEEYDAVKADFVAAQEAGLDVSSVRWLSKEDTKDKYGAAYPAVEFGGHNLWPLKFVTQLYLLAKNKTSSQFNLKLHTRTPVTSISLSSKSSISSSSSSRRWAVTTPRGTLDCSHIIHATNAYASHLLPHLSGPAGIVPARGQVVALRANVVADKMFKCSWDGNQGFEYWFPRPVELQGAADLNDKSDENLKENLKKPLVILGGGREVEGSGFEFGETDDSVLNVEVGKMLRGFLPAVFPGKFDAGQEPEMEWTGIMGFTKLGDPFVRRL
;
A
#
# COMPACT_ATOMS: atom_id res chain seq x y z
N MET A 1 34.64 10.56 9.05
CA MET A 1 34.25 11.03 7.71
C MET A 1 32.76 10.85 7.60
N SER A 2 32.03 11.95 7.39
CA SER A 2 30.59 11.91 7.15
C SER A 2 30.33 11.06 5.90
N ILE A 3 29.62 9.95 6.05
CA ILE A 3 29.07 9.23 4.89
C ILE A 3 28.04 10.20 4.33
N SER A 4 28.38 10.89 3.23
CA SER A 4 27.46 11.77 2.53
C SER A 4 26.27 10.92 2.11
N THR A 5 25.18 10.98 2.86
CA THR A 5 23.91 10.38 2.45
C THR A 5 23.57 11.01 1.11
N THR A 6 23.29 10.18 0.10
CA THR A 6 22.91 10.65 -1.25
C THR A 6 21.54 11.30 -1.28
N VAL A 7 20.88 11.40 -0.11
CA VAL A 7 19.53 11.93 0.10
C VAL A 7 19.55 13.25 0.86
N PRO A 8 18.74 14.24 0.43
CA PRO A 8 18.39 15.41 1.23
C PRO A 8 17.74 15.00 2.55
N LEU A 9 18.23 15.57 3.66
CA LEU A 9 17.71 15.33 5.01
C LEU A 9 16.80 16.49 5.44
N PHE A 10 15.94 16.27 6.44
CA PHE A 10 15.04 17.29 7.01
C PHE A 10 14.04 17.91 6.04
N GLN A 11 13.45 17.10 5.17
CA GLN A 11 12.62 17.60 4.07
C GLN A 11 11.13 17.71 4.40
N PHE A 12 10.67 17.31 5.59
CA PHE A 12 9.26 17.45 5.98
C PHE A 12 8.68 18.86 5.85
N PRO A 13 9.34 19.95 6.27
CA PRO A 13 8.80 21.31 6.09
C PRO A 13 8.64 21.68 4.62
N ALA A 14 9.63 21.35 3.78
CA ALA A 14 9.58 21.61 2.35
C ALA A 14 8.49 20.77 1.67
N SER A 15 8.37 19.49 2.02
CA SER A 15 7.31 18.60 1.54
C SER A 15 5.91 19.10 1.92
N THR A 16 5.73 19.57 3.16
CA THR A 16 4.47 20.16 3.61
C THR A 16 4.12 21.42 2.83
N GLN A 17 5.12 22.25 2.52
CA GLN A 17 4.93 23.44 1.69
C GLN A 17 4.50 23.06 0.26
N ALA A 18 5.19 22.09 -0.35
CA ALA A 18 4.87 21.56 -1.68
C ALA A 18 3.44 21.01 -1.75
N PHE A 19 3.04 20.20 -0.76
CA PHE A 19 1.69 19.69 -0.62
C PHE A 19 0.66 20.84 -0.62
N ASN A 20 0.85 21.85 0.24
CA ASN A 20 -0.09 22.97 0.37
C ASN A 20 -0.17 23.86 -0.89
N GLN A 21 0.86 23.86 -1.73
CA GLN A 21 0.91 24.62 -2.99
C GLN A 21 0.35 23.85 -4.18
N THR A 22 0.01 22.57 -4.02
CA THR A 22 -0.50 21.74 -5.12
C THR A 22 -1.83 22.27 -5.63
N ALA A 23 -1.95 22.40 -6.95
CA ALA A 23 -3.17 22.91 -7.59
C ALA A 23 -4.37 21.98 -7.33
N ALA A 24 -5.51 22.56 -6.95
CA ALA A 24 -6.77 21.82 -6.81
C ALA A 24 -7.35 21.48 -8.19
N LYS A 25 -6.86 20.37 -8.78
CA LYS A 25 -7.37 19.80 -10.02
C LYS A 25 -7.87 18.38 -9.76
N PRO A 26 -9.08 18.02 -10.23
CA PRO A 26 -9.54 16.64 -10.19
C PRO A 26 -8.54 15.70 -10.87
N ALA A 27 -8.33 14.52 -10.29
CA ALA A 27 -7.49 13.49 -10.88
C ALA A 27 -8.06 13.02 -12.23
N SER A 28 -7.16 12.65 -13.13
CA SER A 28 -7.51 11.93 -14.35
C SER A 28 -7.98 10.51 -14.03
N LEU A 29 -8.45 9.78 -15.05
CA LEU A 29 -8.42 8.33 -14.96
C LEU A 29 -6.97 7.85 -14.95
N PRO A 30 -6.70 6.70 -14.33
CA PRO A 30 -5.38 6.12 -14.40
C PRO A 30 -4.92 5.87 -15.85
N VAL A 31 -3.64 6.16 -16.16
CA VAL A 31 -3.10 6.10 -17.53
C VAL A 31 -3.12 4.67 -18.11
N PRO A 32 -3.21 4.48 -19.43
CA PRO A 32 -3.34 3.13 -20.01
C PRO A 32 -2.05 2.30 -19.99
N ASN A 33 -0.88 2.94 -19.84
CA ASN A 33 0.44 2.33 -19.98
C ASN A 33 1.34 2.59 -18.77
N PRO A 34 0.97 2.16 -17.55
CA PRO A 34 1.82 2.34 -16.38
C PRO A 34 3.15 1.59 -16.53
N THR A 35 4.14 1.98 -15.74
CA THR A 35 5.38 1.22 -15.57
C THR A 35 5.11 -0.19 -15.04
N ARG A 36 5.98 -1.14 -15.39
CA ARG A 36 5.85 -2.54 -14.98
C ARG A 36 6.39 -2.73 -13.57
N SER A 37 5.54 -3.17 -12.65
CA SER A 37 5.90 -3.25 -11.23
C SER A 37 6.27 -4.67 -10.81
N PHE A 38 7.17 -4.79 -9.82
CA PHE A 38 7.51 -6.10 -9.26
C PHE A 38 6.28 -6.87 -8.75
N TRP A 39 5.30 -6.18 -8.19
CA TRP A 39 4.12 -6.81 -7.60
C TRP A 39 3.13 -7.39 -8.60
N ILE A 40 3.13 -6.88 -9.84
CA ILE A 40 2.15 -7.19 -10.88
C ILE A 40 2.79 -7.98 -12.02
N ASP A 41 4.07 -7.71 -12.33
CA ASP A 41 4.70 -8.07 -13.60
C ASP A 41 5.92 -8.99 -13.49
N SER A 42 6.38 -9.29 -12.26
CA SER A 42 7.64 -10.04 -12.07
C SER A 42 7.53 -11.53 -12.44
N THR A 43 6.33 -12.10 -12.40
CA THR A 43 6.05 -13.48 -12.87
C THR A 43 4.73 -13.53 -13.64
N PRO A 44 4.53 -14.51 -14.55
CA PRO A 44 3.29 -14.64 -15.31
C PRO A 44 2.02 -14.81 -14.45
N ASP A 45 2.17 -15.34 -13.24
CA ASP A 45 1.12 -15.61 -12.26
C ASP A 45 1.05 -14.57 -11.13
N ALA A 46 1.86 -13.50 -11.19
CA ALA A 46 1.88 -12.45 -10.15
C ALA A 46 0.51 -11.77 -9.98
N ASN A 47 -0.26 -11.65 -11.07
CA ASN A 47 -1.61 -11.07 -11.07
C ASN A 47 -2.64 -11.98 -11.77
N PRO A 48 -3.15 -13.02 -11.08
CA PRO A 48 -4.08 -13.98 -11.68
C PRO A 48 -5.47 -13.39 -11.97
N LEU A 49 -5.82 -12.25 -11.38
CA LEU A 49 -7.13 -11.61 -11.54
C LEU A 49 -7.12 -10.43 -12.53
N ALA A 50 -6.01 -10.15 -13.21
CA ALA A 50 -5.83 -8.98 -14.09
C ALA A 50 -6.92 -8.81 -15.16
N ALA A 51 -7.51 -9.92 -15.63
CA ALA A 51 -8.56 -9.94 -16.66
C ALA A 51 -9.92 -10.44 -16.13
N GLU A 52 -10.09 -10.57 -14.80
CA GLU A 52 -11.32 -11.08 -14.21
C GLU A 52 -12.52 -10.20 -14.60
N GLY A 53 -13.45 -10.81 -15.32
CA GLY A 53 -14.66 -10.16 -15.80
C GLY A 53 -14.40 -8.98 -16.75
N SER A 54 -13.19 -8.80 -17.31
CA SER A 54 -12.88 -7.71 -18.25
C SER A 54 -13.53 -7.91 -19.62
N GLU A 55 -13.82 -9.17 -19.97
CA GLU A 55 -14.52 -9.56 -21.20
C GLU A 55 -15.88 -10.19 -20.87
N GLY A 56 -16.71 -10.41 -21.91
CA GLY A 56 -18.03 -11.02 -21.75
C GLY A 56 -19.12 -10.06 -21.21
N PRO A 57 -20.26 -10.61 -20.76
CA PRO A 57 -21.41 -9.82 -20.31
C PRO A 57 -21.08 -8.90 -19.14
N PHE A 58 -21.51 -7.64 -19.25
CA PHE A 58 -21.38 -6.66 -18.18
C PHE A 58 -22.53 -6.81 -17.17
N THR A 59 -22.24 -6.63 -15.87
CA THR A 59 -23.28 -6.65 -14.84
C THR A 59 -23.92 -5.27 -14.74
N GLU A 60 -25.22 -5.18 -15.02
CA GLU A 60 -25.95 -3.90 -15.08
C GLU A 60 -26.71 -3.55 -13.79
N ASP A 61 -26.76 -4.44 -12.80
CA ASP A 61 -27.56 -4.25 -11.57
C ASP A 61 -26.89 -4.85 -10.34
N ALA A 62 -26.75 -4.07 -9.27
CA ALA A 62 -26.16 -4.47 -8.00
C ALA A 62 -26.83 -3.79 -6.80
N ASP A 63 -26.75 -4.39 -5.60
CA ASP A 63 -27.14 -3.70 -4.37
C ASP A 63 -26.05 -2.70 -3.95
N ILE A 64 -24.78 -3.13 -4.05
CA ILE A 64 -23.61 -2.34 -3.69
C ILE A 64 -22.62 -2.37 -4.86
N CYS A 65 -22.20 -1.18 -5.32
CA CYS A 65 -21.09 -1.00 -6.23
C CYS A 65 -19.87 -0.51 -5.46
N ILE A 66 -18.75 -1.22 -5.55
CA ILE A 66 -17.46 -0.80 -4.99
C ILE A 66 -16.60 -0.32 -6.17
N VAL A 67 -16.10 0.90 -6.11
CA VAL A 67 -15.22 1.47 -7.15
C VAL A 67 -13.79 1.41 -6.63
N GLY A 68 -12.97 0.55 -7.23
CA GLY A 68 -11.64 0.17 -6.75
C GLY A 68 -11.64 -1.19 -6.05
N SER A 69 -10.68 -2.02 -6.43
CA SER A 69 -10.38 -3.40 -6.00
C SER A 69 -9.01 -3.51 -5.33
N GLY A 70 -8.36 -2.37 -5.02
CA GLY A 70 -7.27 -2.33 -4.05
C GLY A 70 -7.72 -2.82 -2.67
N ILE A 71 -6.79 -2.82 -1.71
CA ILE A 71 -7.03 -3.38 -0.37
C ILE A 71 -8.31 -2.88 0.29
N THR A 72 -8.62 -1.58 0.20
CA THR A 72 -9.83 -0.98 0.78
C THR A 72 -11.11 -1.56 0.18
N GLY A 73 -11.17 -1.69 -1.15
CA GLY A 73 -12.36 -2.18 -1.84
C GLY A 73 -12.60 -3.67 -1.65
N VAL A 74 -11.54 -4.48 -1.75
CA VAL A 74 -11.62 -5.93 -1.52
C VAL A 74 -11.87 -6.24 -0.04
N SER A 75 -11.26 -5.49 0.89
CA SER A 75 -11.56 -5.61 2.32
C SER A 75 -13.02 -5.30 2.61
N ALA A 76 -13.59 -4.24 2.02
CA ALA A 76 -15.01 -3.95 2.14
C ALA A 76 -15.89 -5.10 1.63
N ALA A 77 -15.58 -5.67 0.47
CA ALA A 77 -16.31 -6.83 -0.06
C ALA A 77 -16.22 -8.06 0.86
N TYR A 78 -15.03 -8.34 1.42
CA TYR A 78 -14.81 -9.42 2.39
C TYR A 78 -15.65 -9.22 3.66
N HIS A 79 -15.61 -8.03 4.26
CA HIS A 79 -16.38 -7.75 5.47
C HIS A 79 -17.89 -7.79 5.22
N ILE A 80 -18.37 -7.31 4.07
CA ILE A 80 -19.79 -7.44 3.67
C ILE A 80 -20.18 -8.93 3.60
N ALA A 81 -19.36 -9.76 2.94
CA ALA A 81 -19.63 -11.21 2.85
C ALA A 81 -19.72 -11.86 4.24
N ARG A 82 -18.85 -11.45 5.18
CA ARG A 82 -18.86 -11.94 6.57
C ARG A 82 -20.10 -11.48 7.35
N CYS A 83 -20.55 -10.25 7.16
CA CYS A 83 -21.80 -9.77 7.76
C CYS A 83 -23.02 -10.53 7.23
N VAL A 84 -23.06 -10.88 5.94
CA VAL A 84 -24.11 -11.73 5.37
C VAL A 84 -24.09 -13.12 6.00
N GLU A 85 -22.91 -13.75 6.09
CA GLU A 85 -22.73 -15.08 6.69
C GLU A 85 -23.19 -15.13 8.16
N ARG A 86 -22.99 -14.04 8.91
CA ARG A 86 -23.42 -13.90 10.31
C ARG A 86 -24.89 -13.49 10.47
N GLY A 87 -25.59 -13.18 9.38
CA GLY A 87 -26.97 -12.69 9.42
C GLY A 87 -27.12 -11.28 9.98
N GLU A 88 -26.05 -10.47 9.95
CA GLU A 88 -26.02 -9.09 10.46
C GLU A 88 -26.66 -8.09 9.47
N ILE A 89 -26.76 -8.46 8.19
CA ILE A 89 -27.45 -7.66 7.17
C ILE A 89 -28.92 -8.11 7.11
N PRO A 90 -29.89 -7.23 7.43
CA PRO A 90 -31.31 -7.56 7.39
C PRO A 90 -31.72 -8.08 6.01
N ARG A 91 -32.33 -9.26 5.96
CA ARG A 91 -32.90 -9.79 4.73
C ARG A 91 -34.13 -8.96 4.35
N THR A 92 -34.23 -8.58 3.09
CA THR A 92 -35.51 -8.11 2.55
C THR A 92 -36.38 -9.33 2.26
N ASP A 93 -37.70 -9.20 2.37
CA ASP A 93 -38.70 -10.28 2.24
C ASP A 93 -38.64 -11.09 0.92
N ASN A 94 -37.79 -10.71 -0.03
CA ASN A 94 -37.68 -11.30 -1.36
C ASN A 94 -36.64 -12.42 -1.51
N ASP A 95 -35.96 -12.86 -0.45
CA ASP A 95 -35.04 -14.03 -0.46
C ASP A 95 -33.96 -14.01 -1.58
N LYS A 96 -33.62 -12.81 -2.09
CA LYS A 96 -32.61 -12.62 -3.14
C LYS A 96 -31.24 -12.42 -2.51
N ALA A 97 -30.22 -13.06 -3.11
CA ALA A 97 -28.82 -12.85 -2.74
C ALA A 97 -28.44 -11.35 -2.81
N LEU A 98 -27.69 -10.87 -1.82
CA LEU A 98 -27.08 -9.54 -1.85
C LEU A 98 -26.05 -9.50 -2.98
N ARG A 99 -26.22 -8.57 -3.93
CA ARG A 99 -25.36 -8.44 -5.11
C ARG A 99 -24.34 -7.33 -4.91
N VAL A 100 -23.07 -7.70 -4.90
CA VAL A 100 -21.94 -6.78 -4.79
C VAL A 100 -21.12 -6.86 -6.07
N VAL A 101 -20.82 -5.71 -6.65
CA VAL A 101 -19.96 -5.60 -7.85
C VAL A 101 -18.79 -4.69 -7.53
N ILE A 102 -17.58 -5.15 -7.84
CA ILE A 102 -16.36 -4.34 -7.81
C ILE A 102 -16.02 -3.93 -9.24
N LEU A 103 -15.86 -2.64 -9.48
CA LEU A 103 -15.38 -2.07 -10.73
C LEU A 103 -13.97 -1.53 -10.53
N GLU A 104 -13.02 -2.05 -11.31
CA GLU A 104 -11.61 -1.70 -11.19
C GLU A 104 -11.08 -1.10 -12.49
N ALA A 105 -10.31 -0.01 -12.35
CA ALA A 105 -9.49 0.56 -13.40
C ALA A 105 -8.10 -0.11 -13.54
N ARG A 106 -7.44 -0.58 -12.45
CA ARG A 106 -6.07 -1.16 -12.39
C ARG A 106 -5.66 -1.81 -11.03
N ASP A 107 -4.44 -2.35 -10.87
CA ASP A 107 -4.00 -3.10 -9.67
C ASP A 107 -2.96 -2.34 -8.80
N PHE A 108 -3.03 -2.33 -7.44
CA PHE A 108 -1.87 -2.05 -6.53
C PHE A 108 -2.14 -2.14 -4.99
N TRP A 109 -1.09 -2.34 -4.15
CA TRP A 109 -1.00 -1.96 -2.70
C TRP A 109 0.40 -2.23 -2.04
N HIS A 110 0.70 -1.70 -0.81
CA HIS A 110 1.76 -2.07 0.19
C HIS A 110 1.38 -1.66 1.64
N LEU A 111 1.71 -2.42 2.72
CA LEU A 111 1.36 -2.14 4.15
C LEU A 111 2.54 -2.30 5.13
N THR A 112 2.77 -1.33 6.02
CA THR A 112 3.56 -1.45 7.27
C THR A 112 2.90 -0.61 8.39
N PRO A 113 2.69 -1.14 9.61
CA PRO A 113 2.08 -0.38 10.72
C PRO A 113 3.07 0.53 11.46
N LEU A 114 2.56 1.63 12.04
CA LEU A 114 3.30 2.48 13.00
C LEU A 114 3.01 2.02 14.44
N VAL A 115 4.06 1.80 15.24
CA VAL A 115 3.93 1.29 16.63
C VAL A 115 3.96 2.41 17.67
N PHE A 116 4.90 3.36 17.56
CA PHE A 116 5.01 4.50 18.47
C PHE A 116 5.53 5.79 17.80
N ILE A 117 6.09 5.68 16.60
CA ILE A 117 6.57 6.82 15.80
C ILE A 117 5.39 7.78 15.52
N ASP A 118 5.67 9.08 15.57
CA ASP A 118 4.73 10.21 15.42
C ASP A 118 3.74 10.42 16.59
N PHE A 119 3.92 9.72 17.72
CA PHE A 119 3.00 9.83 18.86
C PHE A 119 2.87 11.26 19.41
N THR A 120 3.98 11.98 19.58
CA THR A 120 3.95 13.37 20.07
C THR A 120 3.20 14.28 19.09
N SER A 121 3.37 14.08 17.77
CA SER A 121 2.62 14.83 16.75
C SER A 121 1.11 14.55 16.84
N TYR A 122 0.71 13.30 17.01
CA TYR A 122 -0.71 12.95 17.20
C TYR A 122 -1.27 13.51 18.50
N GLN A 123 -0.48 13.45 19.58
CA GLN A 123 -0.88 13.98 20.87
C GLN A 123 -1.10 15.49 20.83
N GLU A 124 -0.22 16.24 20.16
CA GLU A 124 -0.35 17.69 19.96
C GLU A 124 -1.58 18.06 19.12
N LYS A 125 -1.84 17.31 18.04
CA LYS A 125 -2.95 17.60 17.11
C LYS A 125 -4.32 17.20 17.65
N TYR A 126 -4.42 16.05 18.31
CA TYR A 126 -5.69 15.39 18.61
C TYR A 126 -5.92 15.11 20.10
N GLY A 127 -4.90 15.34 20.94
CA GLY A 127 -4.91 14.95 22.34
C GLY A 127 -4.53 13.49 22.57
N GLN A 128 -4.09 13.18 23.78
CA GLN A 128 -3.53 11.87 24.16
C GLN A 128 -4.47 10.70 23.89
N GLU A 129 -5.76 10.83 24.22
CA GLU A 129 -6.73 9.74 24.01
C GLU A 129 -6.81 9.34 22.53
N GLN A 130 -6.87 10.31 21.63
CA GLN A 130 -6.94 10.06 20.20
C GLN A 130 -5.63 9.50 19.67
N ALA A 131 -4.47 10.03 20.12
CA ALA A 131 -3.16 9.50 19.74
C ALA A 131 -3.01 8.01 20.09
N VAL A 132 -3.40 7.62 21.31
CA VAL A 132 -3.41 6.21 21.75
C VAL A 132 -4.37 5.38 20.90
N ARG A 133 -5.54 5.89 20.57
CA ARG A 133 -6.51 5.19 19.70
C ARG A 133 -5.98 4.99 18.28
N CYS A 134 -5.29 5.97 17.70
CA CYS A 134 -4.70 5.84 16.37
C CYS A 134 -3.67 4.70 16.31
N LEU A 135 -2.70 4.67 17.23
CA LEU A 135 -1.68 3.61 17.25
C LEU A 135 -2.25 2.22 17.58
N ASN A 136 -3.25 2.16 18.45
CA ASN A 136 -3.97 0.91 18.72
C ASN A 136 -4.74 0.42 17.48
N LEU A 137 -5.29 1.32 16.66
CA LEU A 137 -5.97 0.97 15.42
C LEU A 137 -4.98 0.43 14.37
N GLU A 138 -3.81 1.04 14.22
CA GLU A 138 -2.73 0.55 13.36
C GLU A 138 -2.28 -0.86 13.78
N THR A 139 -2.00 -1.04 15.08
CA THR A 139 -1.62 -2.33 15.66
C THR A 139 -2.71 -3.38 15.48
N HIS A 140 -3.97 -3.02 15.71
CA HIS A 140 -5.12 -3.90 15.49
C HIS A 140 -5.22 -4.32 14.03
N THR A 141 -5.10 -3.38 13.09
CA THR A 141 -5.22 -3.64 11.66
C THR A 141 -4.12 -4.61 11.18
N ALA A 142 -2.86 -4.36 11.54
CA ALA A 142 -1.76 -5.24 11.16
C ALA A 142 -1.86 -6.63 11.80
N SER A 143 -2.25 -6.70 13.07
CA SER A 143 -2.40 -7.99 13.77
C SER A 143 -3.57 -8.82 13.22
N GLU A 144 -4.70 -8.21 12.85
CA GLU A 144 -5.82 -8.94 12.24
C GLU A 144 -5.48 -9.45 10.83
N ILE A 145 -4.66 -8.71 10.04
CA ILE A 145 -4.15 -9.21 8.76
C ILE A 145 -3.30 -10.47 8.95
N VAL A 146 -2.30 -10.42 9.85
CA VAL A 146 -1.43 -11.57 10.13
C VAL A 146 -2.23 -12.75 10.69
N LYS A 147 -3.18 -12.48 11.59
CA LYS A 147 -4.07 -13.50 12.15
C LYS A 147 -4.91 -14.16 11.06
N LEU A 148 -5.49 -13.39 10.14
CA LEU A 148 -6.24 -13.93 9.00
C LEU A 148 -5.35 -14.82 8.11
N ILE A 149 -4.15 -14.33 7.76
CA ILE A 149 -3.18 -15.08 6.96
C ILE A 149 -2.86 -16.44 7.61
N ARG A 150 -2.65 -16.46 8.93
CA ARG A 150 -2.39 -17.71 9.67
C ARG A 150 -3.61 -18.62 9.72
N GLN A 151 -4.80 -18.07 9.95
CA GLN A 151 -6.04 -18.84 10.03
C GLN A 151 -6.35 -19.57 8.72
N GLU A 152 -6.10 -18.91 7.59
CA GLU A 152 -6.36 -19.46 6.26
C GLU A 152 -5.14 -20.21 5.67
N GLY A 153 -4.01 -20.27 6.38
CA GLY A 153 -2.81 -20.99 5.95
C GLY A 153 -2.08 -20.32 4.77
N TRP A 154 -2.15 -19.00 4.66
CA TRP A 154 -1.65 -18.24 3.50
C TRP A 154 -0.20 -17.73 3.63
N SER A 155 0.52 -18.03 4.72
CA SER A 155 1.83 -17.43 4.98
C SER A 155 2.81 -17.56 3.80
N GLU A 156 2.92 -18.73 3.20
CA GLU A 156 3.74 -18.94 2.00
C GLU A 156 3.13 -18.28 0.76
N ALA A 157 1.81 -18.38 0.60
CA ALA A 157 1.08 -17.85 -0.56
C ALA A 157 1.12 -16.32 -0.67
N VAL A 158 1.34 -15.61 0.42
CA VAL A 158 1.47 -14.13 0.44
C VAL A 158 2.88 -13.69 0.80
N ASP A 159 3.85 -14.61 0.83
CA ASP A 159 5.24 -14.33 1.16
C ASP A 159 5.38 -13.56 2.51
N LEU A 160 4.64 -14.00 3.54
CA LEU A 160 4.64 -13.36 4.85
C LEU A 160 6.03 -13.47 5.52
N VAL A 161 6.55 -12.34 5.99
CA VAL A 161 7.81 -12.21 6.72
C VAL A 161 7.53 -11.55 8.06
N GLU A 162 7.97 -12.19 9.15
CA GLU A 162 7.67 -11.79 10.53
C GLU A 162 8.94 -11.47 11.33
N ASN A 163 9.89 -10.76 10.71
CA ASN A 163 11.22 -10.51 11.28
C ASN A 163 11.37 -9.13 11.92
N GLY A 164 10.28 -8.39 12.13
CA GLY A 164 10.33 -7.07 12.74
C GLY A 164 10.65 -5.94 11.76
N HIS A 165 10.82 -4.75 12.32
CA HIS A 165 11.13 -3.52 11.63
C HIS A 165 12.31 -2.80 12.31
N THR A 166 13.09 -2.06 11.54
CA THR A 166 14.24 -1.28 12.03
C THR A 166 14.27 0.11 11.40
N THR A 167 14.08 1.14 12.22
CA THR A 167 14.21 2.54 11.80
C THR A 167 15.64 3.02 12.01
N LEU A 168 16.28 3.51 10.95
CA LEU A 168 17.60 4.14 11.00
C LEU A 168 17.48 5.65 11.19
N PHE A 169 18.33 6.19 12.05
CA PHE A 169 18.42 7.63 12.29
C PHE A 169 19.64 8.21 11.60
N PHE A 170 19.44 9.02 10.56
CA PHE A 170 20.52 9.69 9.83
C PHE A 170 20.98 10.95 10.56
N THR A 171 20.15 11.49 11.44
CA THR A 171 20.41 12.74 12.16
C THR A 171 20.11 12.60 13.65
N PRO A 172 20.81 13.36 14.52
CA PRO A 172 20.48 13.42 15.95
C PRO A 172 19.03 13.84 16.21
N GLU A 173 18.51 14.77 15.42
CA GLU A 173 17.16 15.31 15.57
C GLU A 173 16.08 14.24 15.29
N GLU A 174 16.29 13.35 14.33
CA GLU A 174 15.41 12.18 14.12
C GLU A 174 15.42 11.25 15.33
N TYR A 175 16.62 10.95 15.86
CA TYR A 175 16.77 10.10 17.03
C TYR A 175 16.05 10.70 18.25
N ASP A 176 16.27 11.99 18.52
CA ASP A 176 15.70 12.69 19.67
C ASP A 176 14.16 12.77 19.56
N ALA A 177 13.62 13.04 18.37
CA ALA A 177 12.18 13.08 18.13
C ALA A 177 11.53 11.71 18.40
N VAL A 178 12.06 10.63 17.83
CA VAL A 178 11.51 9.28 18.02
C VAL A 178 11.73 8.79 19.46
N LYS A 179 12.78 9.26 20.14
CA LYS A 179 12.98 8.99 21.57
C LYS A 179 11.94 9.68 22.43
N ALA A 180 11.57 10.92 22.10
CA ALA A 180 10.49 11.63 22.77
C ALA A 180 9.13 10.94 22.55
N ASP A 181 8.85 10.49 21.32
CA ASP A 181 7.66 9.68 21.01
C ASP A 181 7.58 8.42 21.87
N PHE A 182 8.68 7.68 21.98
CA PHE A 182 8.75 6.47 22.80
C PHE A 182 8.41 6.74 24.27
N VAL A 183 8.99 7.79 24.86
CA VAL A 183 8.74 8.16 26.26
C VAL A 183 7.27 8.57 26.45
N ALA A 184 6.75 9.43 25.59
CA ALA A 184 5.37 9.90 25.67
C ALA A 184 4.36 8.75 25.47
N ALA A 185 4.61 7.84 24.52
CA ALA A 185 3.79 6.66 24.30
C ALA A 185 3.78 5.72 25.52
N GLN A 186 4.95 5.52 26.14
CA GLN A 186 5.08 4.72 27.36
C GLN A 186 4.30 5.34 28.52
N GLU A 187 4.44 6.65 28.75
CA GLU A 187 3.72 7.39 29.79
C GLU A 187 2.20 7.38 29.55
N ALA A 188 1.77 7.36 28.28
CA ALA A 188 0.37 7.25 27.89
C ALA A 188 -0.19 5.82 28.01
N GLY A 189 0.63 4.83 28.37
CA GLY A 189 0.21 3.44 28.61
C GLY A 189 0.19 2.54 27.37
N LEU A 190 0.87 2.92 26.29
CA LEU A 190 1.08 2.03 25.14
C LEU A 190 2.12 0.96 25.44
N ASP A 191 1.91 -0.24 24.87
CA ASP A 191 2.87 -1.33 25.02
C ASP A 191 4.08 -1.13 24.09
N VAL A 192 5.17 -0.62 24.67
CA VAL A 192 6.46 -0.43 24.00
C VAL A 192 7.50 -1.48 24.40
N SER A 193 7.07 -2.60 25.01
CA SER A 193 7.97 -3.61 25.58
C SER A 193 8.83 -4.33 24.54
N SER A 194 8.38 -4.39 23.28
CA SER A 194 9.10 -5.00 22.17
C SER A 194 10.16 -4.09 21.53
N VAL A 195 10.24 -2.83 21.95
CA VAL A 195 11.13 -1.83 21.35
C VAL A 195 12.56 -1.99 21.86
N ARG A 196 13.52 -2.07 20.94
CA ARG A 196 14.95 -2.20 21.25
C ARG A 196 15.76 -1.11 20.54
N TRP A 197 16.46 -0.29 21.31
CA TRP A 197 17.37 0.72 20.78
C TRP A 197 18.75 0.13 20.51
N LEU A 198 19.37 0.52 19.40
CA LEU A 198 20.71 0.12 19.00
C LEU A 198 21.63 1.35 18.89
N SER A 199 22.83 1.24 19.46
CA SER A 199 23.88 2.21 19.21
C SER A 199 24.36 2.13 17.76
N LYS A 200 25.07 3.15 17.30
CA LYS A 200 25.70 3.17 15.98
C LYS A 200 26.64 1.97 15.78
N GLU A 201 27.39 1.64 16.81
CA GLU A 201 28.34 0.51 16.81
C GLU A 201 27.59 -0.81 16.74
N ASP A 202 26.55 -1.00 17.56
CA ASP A 202 25.72 -2.22 17.53
C ASP A 202 25.03 -2.42 16.18
N THR A 203 24.48 -1.35 15.59
CA THR A 203 23.85 -1.42 14.25
C THR A 203 24.88 -1.79 13.18
N LYS A 204 26.10 -1.23 13.27
CA LYS A 204 27.17 -1.54 12.32
C LYS A 204 27.61 -3.00 12.43
N ASP A 205 27.83 -3.48 13.64
CA ASP A 205 28.27 -4.86 13.88
C ASP A 205 27.19 -5.87 13.50
N LYS A 206 25.91 -5.56 13.78
CA LYS A 206 24.78 -6.44 13.48
C LYS A 206 24.40 -6.43 12.00
N TYR A 207 24.36 -5.26 11.36
CA TYR A 207 23.74 -5.08 10.05
C TYR A 207 24.64 -4.48 8.98
N GLY A 208 25.77 -3.87 9.36
CA GLY A 208 26.68 -3.19 8.45
C GLY A 208 26.35 -1.72 8.19
N ALA A 209 25.31 -1.17 8.83
CA ALA A 209 24.96 0.25 8.74
C ALA A 209 25.48 1.03 9.95
N ALA A 210 26.18 2.14 9.70
CA ALA A 210 26.84 2.92 10.74
C ALA A 210 25.96 4.08 11.27
N TYR A 211 24.73 3.77 11.67
CA TYR A 211 23.74 4.72 12.20
C TYR A 211 23.06 4.16 13.47
N PRO A 212 22.68 4.99 14.45
CA PRO A 212 21.78 4.57 15.51
C PRO A 212 20.46 4.06 14.94
N ALA A 213 19.79 3.16 15.65
CA ALA A 213 18.55 2.57 15.17
C ALA A 213 17.60 2.19 16.30
N VAL A 214 16.34 1.94 15.95
CA VAL A 214 15.37 1.31 16.84
C VAL A 214 14.68 0.15 16.14
N GLU A 215 14.53 -0.97 16.86
CA GLU A 215 13.87 -2.18 16.39
C GLU A 215 12.55 -2.38 17.13
N PHE A 216 11.53 -2.86 16.42
CA PHE A 216 10.23 -3.19 16.99
C PHE A 216 9.49 -4.23 16.12
N GLY A 217 8.33 -4.69 16.59
CA GLY A 217 7.51 -5.67 15.86
C GLY A 217 7.04 -5.13 14.50
N GLY A 218 7.06 -5.98 13.47
CA GLY A 218 6.75 -5.59 12.10
C GLY A 218 6.70 -6.80 11.18
N HIS A 219 5.92 -6.67 10.10
CA HIS A 219 5.68 -7.73 9.13
C HIS A 219 5.75 -7.17 7.72
N ASN A 220 6.12 -8.01 6.76
CA ASN A 220 6.07 -7.70 5.33
C ASN A 220 5.38 -8.84 4.60
N LEU A 221 4.74 -8.55 3.47
CA LEU A 221 4.09 -9.55 2.62
C LEU A 221 4.08 -9.10 1.17
N TRP A 222 3.65 -9.95 0.24
CA TRP A 222 3.33 -9.58 -1.12
C TRP A 222 1.90 -9.00 -1.18
N PRO A 223 1.74 -7.69 -1.43
CA PRO A 223 0.45 -7.03 -1.26
C PRO A 223 -0.63 -7.54 -2.22
N LEU A 224 -0.32 -7.67 -3.51
CA LEU A 224 -1.26 -8.17 -4.51
C LEU A 224 -1.70 -9.61 -4.26
N LYS A 225 -0.79 -10.52 -3.85
CA LYS A 225 -1.16 -11.89 -3.46
C LYS A 225 -2.11 -11.88 -2.27
N PHE A 226 -1.88 -11.05 -1.25
CA PHE A 226 -2.81 -10.94 -0.12
C PHE A 226 -4.19 -10.43 -0.54
N VAL A 227 -4.26 -9.34 -1.32
CA VAL A 227 -5.54 -8.81 -1.85
C VAL A 227 -6.25 -9.85 -2.70
N THR A 228 -5.51 -10.61 -3.52
CA THR A 228 -6.04 -11.72 -4.33
C THR A 228 -6.66 -12.80 -3.44
N GLN A 229 -5.94 -13.27 -2.41
CA GLN A 229 -6.46 -14.26 -1.46
C GLN A 229 -7.72 -13.76 -0.74
N LEU A 230 -7.72 -12.50 -0.31
CA LEU A 230 -8.87 -11.87 0.35
C LEU A 230 -10.10 -11.80 -0.57
N TYR A 231 -9.90 -11.44 -1.84
CA TYR A 231 -10.97 -11.44 -2.84
C TYR A 231 -11.50 -12.86 -3.06
N LEU A 232 -10.63 -13.85 -3.27
CA LEU A 232 -11.02 -15.24 -3.48
C LEU A 232 -11.79 -15.80 -2.28
N LEU A 233 -11.37 -15.47 -1.05
CA LEU A 233 -12.08 -15.85 0.16
C LEU A 233 -13.50 -15.26 0.19
N ALA A 234 -13.66 -13.97 -0.13
CA ALA A 234 -14.97 -13.34 -0.23
C ALA A 234 -15.83 -13.93 -1.38
N LYS A 235 -15.22 -14.17 -2.54
CA LYS A 235 -15.86 -14.75 -3.72
C LYS A 235 -16.37 -16.16 -3.44
N ASN A 236 -15.61 -16.97 -2.71
CA ASN A 236 -15.98 -18.34 -2.33
C ASN A 236 -17.17 -18.40 -1.35
N LYS A 237 -17.55 -17.28 -0.73
CA LYS A 237 -18.80 -17.15 0.05
C LYS A 237 -20.03 -16.90 -0.83
N THR A 238 -19.86 -16.81 -2.15
CA THR A 238 -20.99 -16.72 -3.08
C THR A 238 -21.92 -17.91 -2.86
N SER A 239 -23.19 -17.60 -2.61
CA SER A 239 -24.21 -18.55 -2.19
C SER A 239 -25.59 -18.03 -2.60
N SER A 240 -26.66 -18.69 -2.14
CA SER A 240 -28.02 -18.15 -2.31
C SER A 240 -28.24 -16.80 -1.61
N GLN A 241 -27.33 -16.39 -0.71
CA GLN A 241 -27.45 -15.17 0.09
C GLN A 241 -26.50 -14.05 -0.33
N PHE A 242 -25.44 -14.35 -1.08
CA PHE A 242 -24.41 -13.38 -1.47
C PHE A 242 -23.88 -13.68 -2.87
N ASN A 243 -23.69 -12.65 -3.68
CA ASN A 243 -23.07 -12.75 -5.00
C ASN A 243 -22.06 -11.62 -5.19
N LEU A 244 -20.79 -11.98 -5.37
CA LEU A 244 -19.71 -11.03 -5.65
C LEU A 244 -19.24 -11.18 -7.10
N LYS A 245 -19.14 -10.07 -7.83
CA LYS A 245 -18.49 -10.01 -9.16
C LYS A 245 -17.41 -8.94 -9.20
N LEU A 246 -16.36 -9.21 -9.96
CA LEU A 246 -15.30 -8.26 -10.26
C LEU A 246 -15.32 -8.00 -11.77
N HIS A 247 -15.18 -6.74 -12.15
CA HIS A 247 -14.93 -6.33 -13.52
C HIS A 247 -13.66 -5.47 -13.53
N THR A 248 -12.53 -6.06 -13.93
CA THR A 248 -11.29 -5.32 -14.15
C THR A 248 -11.32 -4.57 -15.47
N ARG A 249 -10.39 -3.64 -15.66
CA ARG A 249 -10.26 -2.79 -16.87
C ARG A 249 -11.58 -2.09 -17.24
N THR A 250 -12.37 -1.76 -16.22
CA THR A 250 -13.72 -1.20 -16.35
C THR A 250 -13.77 0.10 -15.53
N PRO A 251 -13.06 1.16 -15.98
CA PRO A 251 -12.99 2.42 -15.25
C PRO A 251 -14.37 3.07 -15.16
N VAL A 252 -14.73 3.52 -13.97
CA VAL A 252 -15.94 4.34 -13.77
C VAL A 252 -15.63 5.76 -14.21
N THR A 253 -16.41 6.27 -15.16
CA THR A 253 -16.22 7.60 -15.76
C THR A 253 -17.16 8.65 -15.19
N SER A 254 -18.30 8.24 -14.63
CA SER A 254 -19.25 9.15 -13.98
C SER A 254 -20.25 8.40 -13.09
N ILE A 255 -20.81 9.13 -12.13
CA ILE A 255 -21.89 8.67 -11.25
C ILE A 255 -23.01 9.70 -11.32
N SER A 256 -24.25 9.23 -11.44
CA SER A 256 -25.45 10.08 -11.48
C SER A 256 -26.63 9.40 -10.80
N LEU A 257 -27.74 10.12 -10.61
CA LEU A 257 -28.99 9.51 -10.16
C LEU A 257 -29.58 8.65 -11.27
N SER A 258 -30.03 7.44 -10.93
CA SER A 258 -30.65 6.53 -11.89
C SER A 258 -32.00 7.08 -12.34
N SER A 259 -32.20 7.15 -13.66
CA SER A 259 -33.47 7.52 -14.29
C SER A 259 -34.58 6.51 -14.03
N LYS A 260 -34.24 5.26 -13.65
CA LYS A 260 -35.19 4.20 -13.29
C LYS A 260 -35.74 4.36 -11.88
N SER A 261 -35.12 5.19 -11.04
CA SER A 261 -35.52 5.37 -9.64
C SER A 261 -36.86 6.10 -9.45
N SER A 262 -37.38 6.79 -10.48
CA SER A 262 -38.66 7.53 -10.43
C SER A 262 -39.88 6.70 -10.83
N ILE A 263 -39.70 5.46 -11.31
CA ILE A 263 -40.76 4.64 -11.91
C ILE A 263 -41.26 3.51 -10.98
N SER A 264 -40.53 3.18 -9.90
CA SER A 264 -40.88 2.09 -8.97
C SER A 264 -41.32 2.60 -7.60
N SER A 265 -42.57 2.31 -7.21
CA SER A 265 -43.11 2.50 -5.86
C SER A 265 -42.70 1.41 -4.85
N SER A 266 -41.81 0.48 -5.24
CA SER A 266 -41.27 -0.55 -4.35
C SER A 266 -39.95 -0.11 -3.69
N SER A 267 -39.72 -0.58 -2.46
CA SER A 267 -38.61 -0.23 -1.56
C SER A 267 -37.18 -0.60 -2.03
N SER A 268 -37.00 -0.97 -3.31
CA SER A 268 -35.73 -1.44 -3.87
C SER A 268 -35.23 -0.64 -5.08
N SER A 269 -35.47 0.69 -5.10
CA SER A 269 -34.98 1.51 -6.21
C SER A 269 -33.44 1.58 -6.20
N ARG A 270 -32.84 1.22 -7.34
CA ARG A 270 -31.44 1.54 -7.61
C ARG A 270 -31.34 3.05 -7.77
N ARG A 271 -30.78 3.72 -6.77
CA ARG A 271 -30.70 5.18 -6.72
C ARG A 271 -29.65 5.72 -7.68
N TRP A 272 -28.57 4.97 -7.90
CA TRP A 272 -27.39 5.45 -8.59
C TRP A 272 -27.19 4.71 -9.91
N ALA A 273 -26.76 5.46 -10.93
CA ALA A 273 -26.27 4.94 -12.19
C ALA A 273 -24.77 5.21 -12.29
N VAL A 274 -23.98 4.15 -12.44
CA VAL A 274 -22.52 4.16 -12.52
C VAL A 274 -22.12 3.88 -13.97
N THR A 275 -21.52 4.85 -14.65
CA THR A 275 -21.20 4.76 -16.07
C THR A 275 -19.77 4.28 -16.27
N THR A 276 -19.59 3.35 -17.22
CA THR A 276 -18.29 2.82 -17.64
C THR A 276 -18.25 2.70 -19.17
N PRO A 277 -17.08 2.52 -19.80
CA PRO A 277 -17.00 2.22 -21.23
C PRO A 277 -17.73 0.94 -21.66
N ARG A 278 -18.01 0.03 -20.72
CA ARG A 278 -18.68 -1.26 -20.99
C ARG A 278 -20.20 -1.23 -20.79
N GLY A 279 -20.73 -0.12 -20.29
CA GLY A 279 -22.15 0.04 -19.97
C GLY A 279 -22.38 0.72 -18.63
N THR A 280 -23.65 0.78 -18.23
CA THR A 280 -24.10 1.42 -17.00
C THR A 280 -24.56 0.36 -16.00
N LEU A 281 -24.09 0.48 -14.76
CA LEU A 281 -24.53 -0.33 -13.63
C LEU A 281 -25.44 0.51 -12.72
N ASP A 282 -26.65 0.03 -12.48
CA ASP A 282 -27.58 0.61 -11.53
C ASP A 282 -27.35 0.00 -10.13
N CYS A 283 -27.21 0.81 -9.09
CA CYS A 283 -27.04 0.33 -7.72
C CYS A 283 -27.70 1.18 -6.63
N SER A 284 -27.84 0.61 -5.43
CA SER A 284 -28.42 1.31 -4.28
C SER A 284 -27.37 2.04 -3.44
N HIS A 285 -26.16 1.48 -3.32
CA HIS A 285 -25.05 2.05 -2.58
C HIS A 285 -23.75 2.03 -3.40
N ILE A 286 -22.92 3.06 -3.22
CA ILE A 286 -21.59 3.16 -3.81
C ILE A 286 -20.55 3.28 -2.69
N ILE A 287 -19.48 2.48 -2.76
CA ILE A 287 -18.29 2.61 -1.92
C ILE A 287 -17.14 3.10 -2.82
N HIS A 288 -16.62 4.30 -2.52
CA HIS A 288 -15.44 4.84 -3.20
C HIS A 288 -14.18 4.32 -2.52
N ALA A 289 -13.38 3.54 -3.24
CA ALA A 289 -12.12 2.95 -2.77
C ALA A 289 -10.97 3.20 -3.76
N THR A 290 -10.94 4.39 -4.37
CA THR A 290 -10.06 4.73 -5.52
C THR A 290 -8.81 5.55 -5.14
N ASN A 291 -8.49 5.67 -3.83
CA ASN A 291 -7.28 6.33 -3.32
C ASN A 291 -7.04 7.72 -3.98
N ALA A 292 -5.85 7.96 -4.54
CA ALA A 292 -5.44 9.21 -5.20
C ALA A 292 -6.41 9.68 -6.29
N TYR A 293 -7.10 8.75 -6.93
CA TYR A 293 -8.03 9.02 -8.04
C TYR A 293 -9.45 9.35 -7.58
N ALA A 294 -9.73 9.40 -6.28
CA ALA A 294 -11.06 9.70 -5.75
C ALA A 294 -11.64 11.02 -6.29
N SER A 295 -10.80 12.03 -6.49
CA SER A 295 -11.25 13.33 -7.02
C SER A 295 -11.74 13.28 -8.47
N HIS A 296 -11.45 12.21 -9.23
CA HIS A 296 -12.02 11.98 -10.56
C HIS A 296 -13.55 11.94 -10.52
N LEU A 297 -14.10 11.19 -9.56
CA LEU A 297 -15.55 11.04 -9.36
C LEU A 297 -16.09 12.01 -8.30
N LEU A 298 -15.22 12.55 -7.44
CA LEU A 298 -15.56 13.45 -6.35
C LEU A 298 -14.74 14.74 -6.44
N PRO A 299 -15.00 15.65 -7.42
CA PRO A 299 -14.15 16.81 -7.68
C PRO A 299 -13.93 17.72 -6.46
N HIS A 300 -14.88 17.79 -5.54
CA HIS A 300 -14.77 18.56 -4.30
C HIS A 300 -13.69 18.05 -3.33
N LEU A 301 -13.14 16.85 -3.56
CA LEU A 301 -12.01 16.29 -2.82
C LEU A 301 -10.66 16.60 -3.50
N SER A 302 -10.58 17.40 -4.56
CA SER A 302 -9.28 17.71 -5.17
C SER A 302 -8.46 18.72 -4.36
N GLY A 303 -7.15 18.49 -4.26
CA GLY A 303 -6.20 19.46 -3.74
C GLY A 303 -5.99 19.39 -2.22
N PRO A 304 -5.30 20.38 -1.63
CA PRO A 304 -4.81 20.30 -0.25
C PRO A 304 -5.90 20.24 0.83
N ALA A 305 -7.13 20.63 0.52
CA ALA A 305 -8.29 20.49 1.41
C ALA A 305 -8.94 19.10 1.35
N GLY A 306 -8.59 18.29 0.34
CA GLY A 306 -9.05 16.92 0.15
C GLY A 306 -7.87 15.98 0.00
N ILE A 307 -7.74 15.40 -1.20
CA ILE A 307 -6.74 14.41 -1.57
C ILE A 307 -5.83 15.02 -2.65
N VAL A 308 -4.53 14.98 -2.40
CA VAL A 308 -3.49 15.31 -3.35
C VAL A 308 -2.84 14.00 -3.84
N PRO A 309 -2.88 13.69 -5.15
CA PRO A 309 -2.14 12.57 -5.68
C PRO A 309 -0.64 12.85 -5.62
N ALA A 310 0.17 11.82 -5.45
CA ALA A 310 1.62 11.92 -5.56
C ALA A 310 2.21 10.65 -6.15
N ARG A 311 3.17 10.81 -7.06
CA ARG A 311 3.88 9.67 -7.64
C ARG A 311 5.03 9.24 -6.73
N GLY A 312 5.02 7.98 -6.33
CA GLY A 312 6.15 7.30 -5.70
C GLY A 312 6.92 6.49 -6.73
N GLN A 313 8.20 6.23 -6.47
CA GLN A 313 9.05 5.36 -7.29
C GLN A 313 9.72 4.32 -6.39
N VAL A 314 9.88 3.12 -6.93
CA VAL A 314 10.40 1.96 -6.22
C VAL A 314 11.34 1.19 -7.14
N VAL A 315 12.41 0.64 -6.58
CA VAL A 315 13.36 -0.25 -7.25
C VAL A 315 13.43 -1.59 -6.55
N ALA A 316 13.73 -2.63 -7.32
CA ALA A 316 14.10 -3.95 -6.82
C ALA A 316 15.60 -4.19 -7.09
N LEU A 317 16.41 -4.17 -6.02
CA LEU A 317 17.87 -4.27 -6.07
C LEU A 317 18.33 -5.60 -5.50
N ARG A 318 19.13 -6.34 -6.26
CA ARG A 318 19.72 -7.61 -5.82
C ARG A 318 20.87 -7.34 -4.86
N ALA A 319 20.87 -7.96 -3.68
CA ALA A 319 22.01 -7.89 -2.77
C ALA A 319 23.24 -8.63 -3.34
N ASN A 320 24.44 -8.24 -2.92
CA ASN A 320 25.70 -8.92 -3.27
C ASN A 320 26.10 -10.02 -2.31
N VAL A 321 25.37 -10.15 -1.21
CA VAL A 321 25.58 -11.17 -0.19
C VAL A 321 24.41 -12.14 -0.18
N VAL A 322 24.69 -13.39 0.19
CA VAL A 322 23.66 -14.42 0.37
C VAL A 322 22.73 -14.09 1.54
N ALA A 323 21.53 -14.69 1.54
CA ALA A 323 20.47 -14.45 2.53
C ALA A 323 20.95 -14.47 4.00
N ASP A 324 21.85 -15.40 4.34
CA ASP A 324 22.35 -15.56 5.72
C ASP A 324 23.22 -14.40 6.20
N LYS A 325 23.79 -13.62 5.27
CA LYS A 325 24.58 -12.43 5.58
C LYS A 325 23.77 -11.13 5.42
N MET A 326 22.50 -11.25 5.05
CA MET A 326 21.60 -10.13 4.86
C MET A 326 20.70 -9.95 6.08
N PHE A 327 20.28 -8.71 6.34
CA PHE A 327 19.18 -8.47 7.27
C PHE A 327 17.89 -9.12 6.73
N LYS A 328 16.95 -9.45 7.62
CA LYS A 328 15.69 -10.11 7.25
C LYS A 328 14.43 -9.30 7.65
N CYS A 329 14.61 -8.23 8.41
CA CYS A 329 13.57 -7.27 8.81
C CYS A 329 13.32 -6.22 7.71
N SER A 330 12.20 -5.51 7.82
CA SER A 330 11.95 -4.25 7.09
C SER A 330 12.65 -3.08 7.75
N TRP A 331 12.79 -2.01 6.99
CA TRP A 331 13.50 -0.82 7.39
C TRP A 331 12.84 0.43 6.86
N ASP A 332 13.04 1.51 7.58
CA ASP A 332 12.87 2.87 7.11
C ASP A 332 13.98 3.77 7.66
N GLY A 333 14.03 5.00 7.17
CA GLY A 333 14.87 6.05 7.71
C GLY A 333 14.65 7.35 6.98
N ASN A 334 15.42 8.37 7.38
CA ASN A 334 15.32 9.73 6.86
C ASN A 334 13.88 10.21 6.99
N GLN A 335 13.38 10.23 8.23
CA GLN A 335 12.01 10.65 8.51
C GLN A 335 10.91 9.80 7.81
N GLY A 336 11.23 8.54 7.48
CA GLY A 336 10.33 7.62 6.78
C GLY A 336 10.20 7.87 5.28
N PHE A 337 11.02 8.77 4.70
CA PHE A 337 11.05 8.99 3.25
C PHE A 337 11.54 7.76 2.50
N GLU A 338 12.61 7.13 2.99
CA GLU A 338 13.15 5.90 2.42
C GLU A 338 12.72 4.68 3.24
N TYR A 339 12.25 3.65 2.53
CA TYR A 339 11.84 2.39 3.12
C TYR A 339 12.29 1.22 2.27
N TRP A 340 12.74 0.13 2.91
CA TRP A 340 13.18 -1.06 2.20
C TRP A 340 12.99 -2.34 2.99
N PHE A 341 12.89 -3.45 2.26
CA PHE A 341 12.81 -4.77 2.88
C PHE A 341 13.27 -5.87 1.90
N PRO A 342 13.92 -6.91 2.43
CA PRO A 342 14.34 -8.05 1.62
C PRO A 342 13.15 -8.97 1.31
N ARG A 343 13.09 -9.47 0.08
CA ARG A 343 12.18 -10.54 -0.33
C ARG A 343 12.72 -11.90 0.14
N PRO A 344 11.85 -12.84 0.56
CA PRO A 344 12.26 -14.21 0.86
C PRO A 344 12.99 -14.87 -0.32
N VAL A 345 14.10 -15.56 -0.04
CA VAL A 345 14.96 -16.16 -1.08
C VAL A 345 14.38 -17.48 -1.59
N GLU A 346 13.78 -18.28 -0.72
CA GLU A 346 13.14 -19.57 -1.07
C GLU A 346 12.03 -19.41 -2.13
N LEU A 347 11.39 -18.24 -2.17
CA LEU A 347 10.29 -17.92 -3.08
C LEU A 347 10.75 -17.25 -4.40
N GLN A 348 12.02 -16.87 -4.52
CA GLN A 348 12.57 -16.30 -5.77
C GLN A 348 12.81 -17.36 -6.86
N GLY A 349 12.81 -18.65 -6.49
CA GLY A 349 13.17 -19.77 -7.38
C GLY A 349 12.00 -20.55 -8.00
N ALA A 350 10.74 -20.16 -7.76
CA ALA A 350 9.60 -20.96 -8.26
C ALA A 350 9.31 -20.79 -9.77
N ALA A 351 9.78 -19.72 -10.42
CA ALA A 351 9.43 -19.40 -11.81
C ALA A 351 10.46 -19.86 -12.87
N ASP A 352 11.74 -20.02 -12.53
CA ASP A 352 12.84 -20.12 -13.52
C ASP A 352 13.62 -21.45 -13.55
N LEU A 353 13.14 -22.51 -12.89
CA LEU A 353 13.88 -23.79 -12.80
C LEU A 353 13.90 -24.66 -14.07
N ASN A 354 13.52 -24.14 -15.23
CA ASN A 354 13.60 -24.87 -16.49
C ASN A 354 15.00 -24.89 -17.11
N ASP A 355 15.90 -23.96 -16.74
CA ASP A 355 17.31 -24.02 -17.13
C ASP A 355 18.21 -24.37 -15.93
N LYS A 356 18.31 -25.67 -15.65
CA LYS A 356 19.13 -26.21 -14.56
C LYS A 356 20.65 -26.10 -14.80
N SER A 357 21.09 -25.52 -15.93
CA SER A 357 22.49 -25.50 -16.32
C SER A 357 23.25 -24.21 -15.96
N ASP A 358 22.55 -23.11 -15.67
CA ASP A 358 23.21 -21.84 -15.33
C ASP A 358 23.58 -21.77 -13.83
N GLU A 359 24.88 -21.95 -13.54
CA GLU A 359 25.40 -21.84 -12.17
C GLU A 359 25.36 -20.40 -11.62
N ASN A 360 25.47 -19.39 -12.49
CA ASN A 360 25.37 -17.99 -12.05
C ASN A 360 23.94 -17.66 -11.61
N LEU A 361 22.93 -18.19 -12.31
CA LEU A 361 21.54 -18.06 -11.90
C LEU A 361 21.30 -18.68 -10.52
N LYS A 362 21.82 -19.88 -10.28
CA LYS A 362 21.72 -20.55 -8.96
C LYS A 362 22.42 -19.80 -7.85
N GLU A 363 23.54 -19.15 -8.14
CA GLU A 363 24.25 -18.33 -7.16
C GLU A 363 23.48 -17.03 -6.85
N ASN A 364 22.92 -16.38 -7.87
CA ASN A 364 22.10 -15.19 -7.69
C ASN A 364 20.78 -15.47 -6.97
N LEU A 365 20.18 -16.65 -7.17
CA LEU A 365 19.00 -17.10 -6.44
C LEU A 365 19.25 -17.34 -4.95
N LYS A 366 20.49 -17.26 -4.45
CA LYS A 366 20.81 -17.28 -3.01
C LYS A 366 20.87 -15.87 -2.40
N LYS A 367 20.86 -14.84 -3.25
CA LYS A 367 21.00 -13.43 -2.87
C LYS A 367 19.62 -12.78 -2.89
N PRO A 368 19.15 -12.19 -1.78
CA PRO A 368 17.82 -11.60 -1.72
C PRO A 368 17.69 -10.40 -2.64
N LEU A 369 16.53 -10.29 -3.29
CA LEU A 369 16.06 -9.04 -3.88
C LEU A 369 15.55 -8.13 -2.77
N VAL A 370 15.91 -6.86 -2.78
CA VAL A 370 15.46 -5.86 -1.81
C VAL A 370 14.59 -4.84 -2.53
N ILE A 371 13.38 -4.65 -2.03
CA ILE A 371 12.49 -3.61 -2.52
C ILE A 371 12.83 -2.33 -1.76
N LEU A 372 13.08 -1.24 -2.48
CA LEU A 372 13.42 0.08 -1.93
C LEU A 372 12.54 1.14 -2.60
N GLY A 373 11.84 1.93 -1.80
CA GLY A 373 11.12 3.13 -2.26
C GLY A 373 11.53 4.37 -1.47
N GLY A 374 11.16 5.54 -2.00
CA GLY A 374 11.48 6.84 -1.40
C GLY A 374 11.97 7.86 -2.43
N GLY A 375 12.74 8.85 -1.98
CA GLY A 375 13.49 9.75 -2.87
C GLY A 375 12.76 10.89 -3.53
N ARG A 376 11.48 11.13 -3.20
CA ARG A 376 10.72 12.22 -3.85
C ARG A 376 11.32 13.59 -3.55
N GLU A 377 12.07 13.72 -2.47
CA GLU A 377 12.76 14.93 -2.05
C GLU A 377 13.93 15.34 -2.97
N VAL A 378 14.43 14.45 -3.83
CA VAL A 378 15.45 14.83 -4.84
C VAL A 378 14.87 15.44 -6.11
N GLU A 379 13.55 15.32 -6.34
CA GLU A 379 12.89 15.98 -7.47
C GLU A 379 12.94 17.51 -7.35
N GLY A 380 13.02 18.02 -6.12
CA GLY A 380 13.10 19.44 -5.82
C GLY A 380 11.89 19.90 -5.03
N SER A 381 11.28 21.02 -5.45
CA SER A 381 10.20 21.64 -4.67
C SER A 381 8.84 20.96 -4.83
N GLY A 382 8.68 20.02 -5.77
CA GLY A 382 7.38 19.42 -6.07
C GLY A 382 7.09 18.16 -5.25
N PHE A 383 8.11 17.39 -4.88
CA PHE A 383 7.97 16.09 -4.19
C PHE A 383 7.01 15.13 -4.93
N GLU A 384 6.91 15.27 -6.25
CA GLU A 384 5.98 14.53 -7.11
C GLU A 384 4.49 14.72 -6.74
N PHE A 385 4.14 15.76 -5.96
CA PHE A 385 2.74 16.07 -5.66
C PHE A 385 2.01 16.62 -6.88
N GLY A 386 0.74 16.24 -7.01
CA GLY A 386 -0.11 16.57 -8.16
C GLY A 386 0.09 15.66 -9.36
N GLU A 387 1.08 14.76 -9.33
CA GLU A 387 1.34 13.83 -10.43
C GLU A 387 0.44 12.59 -10.35
N THR A 388 -0.08 12.19 -11.51
CA THR A 388 -0.93 11.00 -11.69
C THR A 388 -0.46 10.10 -12.84
N ASP A 389 0.55 10.54 -13.61
CA ASP A 389 1.20 9.78 -14.67
C ASP A 389 2.28 8.85 -14.13
N ASP A 390 1.92 7.58 -13.95
CA ASP A 390 2.83 6.49 -13.60
C ASP A 390 3.32 5.70 -14.81
N SER A 391 3.23 6.26 -16.03
CA SER A 391 3.82 5.66 -17.24
C SER A 391 5.31 5.96 -17.41
N VAL A 392 5.84 6.90 -16.62
CA VAL A 392 7.24 7.34 -16.68
C VAL A 392 7.92 7.27 -15.32
N LEU A 393 9.24 7.20 -15.36
CA LEU A 393 10.13 7.25 -14.20
C LEU A 393 10.69 8.66 -14.05
N ASN A 394 10.89 9.11 -12.81
CA ASN A 394 11.72 10.28 -12.53
C ASN A 394 13.19 9.84 -12.47
N VAL A 395 14.02 10.47 -13.31
CA VAL A 395 15.44 10.11 -13.48
C VAL A 395 16.25 10.42 -12.21
N GLU A 396 15.98 11.54 -11.54
CA GLU A 396 16.71 11.92 -10.33
C GLU A 396 16.34 11.02 -9.16
N VAL A 397 15.05 10.72 -9.00
CA VAL A 397 14.58 9.76 -7.97
C VAL A 397 15.20 8.38 -8.21
N GLY A 398 15.18 7.90 -9.46
CA GLY A 398 15.77 6.61 -9.80
C GLY A 398 17.28 6.54 -9.55
N LYS A 399 18.01 7.63 -9.84
CA LYS A 399 19.43 7.75 -9.53
C LYS A 399 19.69 7.74 -8.02
N MET A 400 18.86 8.43 -7.23
CA MET A 400 18.93 8.41 -5.78
C MET A 400 18.76 6.97 -5.26
N LEU A 401 17.67 6.30 -5.65
CA LEU A 401 17.34 4.96 -5.15
C LEU A 401 18.46 3.95 -5.41
N ARG A 402 19.09 3.98 -6.60
CA ARG A 402 20.26 3.14 -6.93
C ARG A 402 21.49 3.43 -6.06
N GLY A 403 21.65 4.67 -5.57
CA GLY A 403 22.77 5.09 -4.73
C GLY A 403 22.57 4.86 -3.23
N PHE A 404 21.33 4.73 -2.77
CA PHE A 404 20.99 4.74 -1.35
C PHE A 404 21.52 3.52 -0.58
N LEU A 405 21.11 2.30 -0.94
CA LEU A 405 21.51 1.09 -0.21
C LEU A 405 23.04 0.81 -0.24
N PRO A 406 23.78 1.05 -1.34
CA PRO A 406 25.24 0.98 -1.34
C PRO A 406 25.90 1.94 -0.35
N ALA A 407 25.33 3.14 -0.15
CA ALA A 407 25.84 4.11 0.81
C ALA A 407 25.54 3.70 2.27
N VAL A 408 24.34 3.18 2.53
CA VAL A 408 23.90 2.79 3.88
C VAL A 408 24.53 1.47 4.34
N PHE A 409 24.70 0.50 3.43
CA PHE A 409 25.25 -0.83 3.73
C PHE A 409 26.46 -1.17 2.84
N PRO A 410 27.64 -0.54 3.08
CA PRO A 410 28.83 -0.79 2.28
C PRO A 410 29.19 -2.28 2.19
N GLY A 411 29.42 -2.75 0.96
CA GLY A 411 29.78 -4.14 0.67
C GLY A 411 28.59 -5.13 0.61
N LYS A 412 27.35 -4.68 0.86
CA LYS A 412 26.14 -5.49 0.64
C LYS A 412 25.45 -5.23 -0.71
N PHE A 413 25.76 -4.10 -1.35
CA PHE A 413 25.26 -3.68 -2.66
C PHE A 413 26.35 -2.94 -3.43
N ASP A 414 26.27 -2.94 -4.76
CA ASP A 414 27.20 -2.22 -5.63
C ASP A 414 26.67 -0.84 -5.99
N ALA A 415 27.55 0.16 -5.94
CA ALA A 415 27.23 1.49 -6.42
C ALA A 415 27.01 1.46 -7.95
N GLY A 416 25.89 2.03 -8.41
CA GLY A 416 25.55 2.09 -9.84
C GLY A 416 25.02 0.78 -10.42
N GLN A 417 24.66 -0.19 -9.58
CA GLN A 417 23.92 -1.38 -10.00
C GLN A 417 22.57 -0.99 -10.61
N GLU A 418 22.27 -1.51 -11.80
CA GLU A 418 20.93 -1.38 -12.37
C GLU A 418 19.94 -2.28 -11.60
N PRO A 419 18.75 -1.76 -11.27
CA PRO A 419 17.73 -2.54 -10.60
C PRO A 419 17.15 -3.58 -11.56
N GLU A 420 16.72 -4.71 -11.01
CA GLU A 420 16.04 -5.73 -11.81
C GLU A 420 14.67 -5.24 -12.29
N MET A 421 14.02 -4.40 -11.48
CA MET A 421 12.79 -3.70 -11.83
C MET A 421 12.79 -2.32 -11.18
N GLU A 422 12.22 -1.35 -11.88
CA GLU A 422 12.00 0.02 -11.40
C GLU A 422 10.63 0.48 -11.91
N TRP A 423 9.80 0.99 -11.01
CA TRP A 423 8.43 1.37 -11.33
C TRP A 423 7.95 2.53 -10.48
N THR A 424 6.90 3.17 -10.97
CA THR A 424 6.17 4.23 -10.29
C THR A 424 4.76 3.79 -9.94
N GLY A 425 4.17 4.47 -8.96
CA GLY A 425 2.77 4.27 -8.57
C GLY A 425 2.22 5.52 -7.90
N ILE A 426 0.90 5.68 -7.90
CA ILE A 426 0.25 6.91 -7.41
C ILE A 426 -0.39 6.67 -6.04
N MET A 427 -0.05 7.53 -5.08
CA MET A 427 -0.56 7.55 -3.71
C MET A 427 -1.43 8.78 -3.48
N GLY A 428 -2.46 8.67 -2.66
CA GLY A 428 -3.32 9.79 -2.26
C GLY A 428 -2.97 10.26 -0.86
N PHE A 429 -2.55 11.51 -0.73
CA PHE A 429 -2.26 12.14 0.55
C PHE A 429 -3.37 13.09 0.96
N THR A 430 -3.77 13.03 2.22
CA THR A 430 -4.60 14.07 2.85
C THR A 430 -3.69 15.00 3.65
N LYS A 431 -4.14 16.23 3.92
CA LYS A 431 -3.36 17.21 4.69
C LYS A 431 -2.96 16.72 6.08
N LEU A 432 -3.82 15.90 6.67
CA LEU A 432 -3.64 15.40 8.03
C LEU A 432 -2.89 14.07 8.08
N GLY A 433 -2.72 13.39 6.93
CA GLY A 433 -2.21 12.01 6.87
C GLY A 433 -3.26 10.94 7.20
N ASP A 434 -4.43 11.35 7.70
CA ASP A 434 -5.49 10.45 8.12
C ASP A 434 -6.37 9.96 6.94
N PRO A 435 -6.97 8.75 7.05
CA PRO A 435 -7.86 8.21 6.03
C PRO A 435 -9.21 8.93 6.00
N PHE A 436 -9.80 9.09 4.81
CA PHE A 436 -11.19 9.53 4.66
C PHE A 436 -12.17 8.36 4.68
N VAL A 437 -12.77 8.10 5.85
CA VAL A 437 -13.86 7.12 6.01
C VAL A 437 -15.12 7.83 6.48
N ARG A 438 -16.00 8.22 5.55
CA ARG A 438 -17.25 8.91 5.86
C ARG A 438 -18.32 8.69 4.80
N ARG A 439 -19.58 8.94 5.17
CA ARG A 439 -20.68 9.07 4.21
C ARG A 439 -20.63 10.45 3.56
N LEU A 440 -20.85 10.48 2.24
CA LEU A 440 -20.96 11.70 1.44
C LEU A 440 -22.40 12.20 1.37
#